data_AF-A0A4Q6DX69-F1
#
_entry.id   AF-A0A4Q6DX69-F1
#
_cell.length_a   1.000
_cell.length_b   1.000
_cell.length_c   1.000
_cell.angle_alpha   90.00
_cell.angle_beta   90.00
_cell.angle_gamma   90.00
#
_symmetry.space_group_name_H-M   'P 1'
#
loop_
_entity.id
_entity.type
_entity.pdbx_description
1 polymer ?
#
loop_
_entity_poly.entity_id
_entity_poly.type
_entity_poly.pdbx_seq_one_letter_code
_entity_poly.pdbx_strand_id
1 'polypeptide(L)'
;MNAPAWNIESEYASLTSPAFIQDEKIVRENLAKLEAMIKAAGFESLPETAAAIAAAQSAIKLDEETNILLANLSTWVSCTLSVNATNDAARAKLSELQTLASLRGQALAPLHIYLQRIPAAAFEKILADPAVKPWEFALGQARLQTPYLLSAEQEIMLKAMATAGHESWGNLYQELTGKGKCHLKLKNETRTVGIAEAAALTYGPDAEMREAGWKAVQAFWREHRETAAAVVNSLAAWRLEENKLRSHTKERGFLDAPLAMNRISAATLEAVIGAC
;
A
#
# COMPACT_ATOMS: atom_id res chain seq x y z
N MET A 1 -15.21 -1.81 -32.72
CA MET A 1 -15.24 -0.49 -32.07
C MET A 1 -13.99 -0.39 -31.21
N ASN A 2 -13.11 0.56 -31.48
CA ASN A 2 -11.97 0.79 -30.60
C ASN A 2 -12.50 1.42 -29.31
N ALA A 3 -12.14 0.86 -28.16
CA ALA A 3 -12.46 1.45 -26.87
C ALA A 3 -11.88 2.88 -26.80
N PRO A 4 -12.52 3.81 -26.09
CA PRO A 4 -11.96 5.14 -25.88
C PRO A 4 -10.58 5.03 -25.23
N ALA A 5 -9.61 5.80 -25.74
CA ALA A 5 -8.24 5.84 -25.26
C ALA A 5 -7.90 7.22 -24.71
N TRP A 6 -7.06 7.25 -23.68
CA TRP A 6 -6.51 8.49 -23.15
C TRP A 6 -5.63 9.18 -24.20
N ASN A 7 -5.71 10.51 -24.30
CA ASN A 7 -4.70 11.29 -25.02
C ASN A 7 -3.63 11.76 -24.03
N ILE A 8 -2.53 11.01 -23.98
CA ILE A 8 -1.39 11.24 -23.07
C ILE A 8 -0.07 11.38 -23.84
N GLU A 9 -0.15 11.65 -25.15
CA GLU A 9 1.02 11.82 -26.02
C GLU A 9 1.82 13.09 -25.68
N SER A 10 1.16 14.09 -25.08
CA SER A 10 1.80 15.30 -24.56
C SER A 10 2.75 15.03 -23.39
N GLU A 11 2.55 13.92 -22.68
CA GLU A 11 3.41 13.50 -21.57
C GLU A 11 4.57 12.65 -22.10
N TYR A 12 4.24 11.53 -22.74
CA TYR A 12 5.19 10.70 -23.49
C TYR A 12 4.54 10.17 -24.76
N ALA A 13 5.26 10.24 -25.88
CA ALA A 13 4.78 9.72 -27.16
C ALA A 13 4.74 8.18 -27.19
N SER A 14 5.67 7.52 -26.49
CA SER A 14 5.75 6.07 -26.37
C SER A 14 6.72 5.63 -25.26
N LEU A 15 6.71 4.33 -24.93
CA LEU A 15 7.70 3.67 -24.05
C LEU A 15 9.16 3.84 -24.51
N THR A 16 9.37 4.12 -25.79
CA THR A 16 10.69 4.28 -26.40
C THR A 16 10.99 5.73 -26.78
N SER A 17 10.13 6.67 -26.37
CA SER A 17 10.34 8.08 -26.64
C SER A 17 11.58 8.58 -25.88
N PRO A 18 12.35 9.53 -26.44
CA PRO A 18 13.53 10.07 -25.76
C PRO A 18 13.22 10.65 -24.38
N ALA A 19 12.06 11.29 -24.23
CA ALA A 19 11.61 11.84 -22.94
C ALA A 19 11.39 10.74 -21.90
N PHE A 20 10.68 9.66 -22.24
CA PHE A 20 10.43 8.54 -21.32
C PHE A 20 11.73 7.89 -20.86
N ILE A 21 12.64 7.61 -21.81
CA ILE A 21 13.94 6.97 -21.53
C ILE A 21 14.80 7.89 -20.64
N GLN A 22 14.77 9.19 -20.91
CA GLN A 22 15.55 10.16 -20.13
C GLN A 22 15.04 10.28 -18.70
N ASP A 23 13.73 10.33 -18.48
CA ASP A 23 13.15 10.41 -17.14
C ASP A 23 13.40 9.13 -16.35
N GLU A 24 13.28 7.96 -16.98
CA GLU A 24 13.62 6.68 -16.35
C GLU A 24 15.10 6.64 -15.93
N LYS A 25 15.99 7.16 -16.78
CA LYS A 25 17.42 7.28 -16.47
C LYS A 25 17.65 8.22 -15.27
N ILE A 26 17.00 9.39 -15.24
CA ILE A 26 17.10 10.34 -14.13
C ILE A 26 16.64 9.68 -12.82
N VAL A 27 15.53 8.94 -12.84
CA VAL A 27 15.04 8.21 -11.66
C VAL A 27 16.12 7.25 -11.14
N ARG A 28 16.74 6.45 -12.01
CA ARG A 28 17.79 5.50 -11.59
C ARG A 28 19.01 6.20 -11.01
N GLU A 29 19.46 7.28 -11.64
CA GLU A 29 20.60 8.06 -11.16
C GLU A 29 20.30 8.72 -9.81
N ASN A 30 19.10 9.27 -9.64
CA ASN A 30 18.70 9.88 -8.39
C ASN A 30 18.54 8.85 -7.26
N LEU A 31 18.06 7.64 -7.55
CA LEU A 31 18.01 6.55 -6.57
C LEU A 31 19.40 6.16 -6.07
N ALA A 32 20.38 6.03 -6.98
CA ALA A 32 21.76 5.75 -6.58
C ALA A 32 22.36 6.88 -5.73
N LYS A 33 22.05 8.15 -6.07
CA LYS A 33 22.45 9.31 -5.26
C LYS A 33 21.78 9.31 -3.88
N LEU A 34 20.47 9.03 -3.80
CA LEU A 34 19.74 8.94 -2.54
C LEU A 34 20.35 7.88 -1.62
N GLU A 35 20.60 6.67 -2.14
CA GLU A 35 21.23 5.60 -1.37
C GLU A 35 22.60 6.01 -0.82
N ALA A 36 23.45 6.61 -1.67
CA ALA A 36 24.77 7.07 -1.27
C ALA A 36 24.70 8.19 -0.21
N MET A 37 23.82 9.18 -0.38
CA MET A 37 23.65 10.28 0.57
C MET A 37 23.15 9.77 1.93
N ILE A 38 22.15 8.88 1.93
CA ILE A 38 21.55 8.34 3.15
C ILE A 38 22.57 7.50 3.92
N LYS A 39 23.32 6.64 3.22
CA LYS A 39 24.40 5.85 3.81
C LYS A 39 25.50 6.74 4.39
N ALA A 40 25.90 7.79 3.69
CA ALA A 40 26.93 8.73 4.16
C ALA A 40 26.47 9.55 5.37
N ALA A 41 25.17 9.85 5.48
CA ALA A 41 24.61 10.60 6.59
C ALA A 41 24.55 9.81 7.90
N GLY A 42 24.54 8.47 7.86
CA GLY A 42 24.55 7.62 9.05
C GLY A 42 23.35 7.84 9.97
N PHE A 43 22.16 7.99 9.38
CA PHE A 43 20.91 8.36 10.06
C PHE A 43 20.49 7.39 11.17
N GLU A 44 20.99 6.16 11.17
CA GLU A 44 20.75 5.15 12.20
C GLU A 44 21.26 5.58 13.57
N SER A 45 22.30 6.43 13.61
CA SER A 45 22.87 6.99 14.84
C SER A 45 22.12 8.22 15.37
N LEU A 46 21.05 8.64 14.68
CA LEU A 46 20.25 9.84 14.99
C LEU A 46 21.11 11.12 15.15
N PRO A 47 22.02 11.44 14.20
CA PRO A 47 22.91 12.58 14.34
C PRO A 47 22.17 13.92 14.25
N GLU A 48 22.44 14.84 15.17
CA GLU A 48 21.81 16.18 15.20
C GLU A 48 22.70 17.29 14.62
N THR A 49 23.76 16.91 13.90
CA THR A 49 24.73 17.85 13.34
C THR A 49 24.13 18.68 12.20
N ALA A 50 24.71 19.85 11.95
CA ALA A 50 24.32 20.68 10.80
C ALA A 50 24.45 19.92 9.47
N ALA A 51 25.47 19.06 9.34
CA ALA A 51 25.67 18.22 8.16
C ALA A 51 24.54 17.19 7.98
N ALA A 52 24.09 16.54 9.06
CA ALA A 52 22.99 15.58 9.01
C ALA A 52 21.65 16.27 8.66
N ILE A 53 21.39 17.44 9.22
CA ILE A 53 20.21 18.25 8.89
C ILE A 53 20.21 18.63 7.40
N ALA A 54 21.34 19.13 6.88
CA ALA A 54 21.48 19.47 5.47
C ALA A 54 21.35 18.25 4.55
N ALA A 55 21.88 17.10 4.96
CA ALA A 55 21.72 15.84 4.23
C ALA A 55 20.24 15.40 4.18
N ALA A 56 19.50 15.51 5.28
CA ALA A 56 18.08 15.20 5.31
C ALA A 56 17.26 16.13 4.40
N GLN A 57 17.54 17.44 4.44
CA GLN A 57 16.90 18.41 3.55
C GLN A 57 17.18 18.10 2.07
N SER A 58 18.44 17.78 1.74
CA SER A 58 18.85 17.47 0.37
C SER A 58 18.23 16.15 -0.12
N ALA A 59 18.15 15.15 0.75
CA ALA A 59 17.50 13.88 0.44
C ALA A 59 16.00 14.04 0.19
N ILE A 60 15.29 14.85 1.00
CA ILE A 60 13.85 15.12 0.79
C ILE A 60 13.61 15.78 -0.57
N LYS A 61 14.42 16.76 -0.96
CA LYS A 61 14.27 17.45 -2.25
C LYS A 61 14.51 16.52 -3.43
N LEU A 62 15.63 15.78 -3.39
CA LEU A 62 15.97 14.83 -4.44
C LEU A 62 14.91 13.71 -4.53
N ASP A 63 14.37 13.30 -3.40
CA ASP A 63 13.30 12.33 -3.33
C ASP A 63 12.01 12.82 -3.97
N GLU A 64 11.60 14.06 -3.69
CA GLU A 64 10.44 14.69 -4.32
C GLU A 64 10.57 14.70 -5.85
N GLU A 65 11.70 15.18 -6.37
CA GLU A 65 11.99 15.19 -7.81
C GLU A 65 11.92 13.79 -8.41
N THR A 66 12.51 12.81 -7.72
CA THR A 66 12.52 11.39 -8.15
C THR A 66 11.13 10.80 -8.16
N ASN A 67 10.33 11.07 -7.13
CA ASN A 67 8.99 10.54 -6.97
C ASN A 67 8.03 11.10 -8.01
N ILE A 68 8.15 12.39 -8.35
CA ILE A 68 7.33 13.02 -9.40
C ILE A 68 7.56 12.29 -10.74
N LEU A 69 8.81 12.11 -11.15
CA LEU A 69 9.14 11.42 -12.41
C LEU A 69 8.68 9.96 -12.39
N LEU A 70 8.98 9.22 -11.32
CA LEU A 70 8.60 7.82 -11.21
C LEU A 70 7.07 7.63 -11.21
N ALA A 71 6.33 8.50 -10.52
CA ALA A 71 4.88 8.47 -10.51
C ALA A 71 4.30 8.80 -11.90
N ASN A 72 4.89 9.76 -12.60
CA ASN A 72 4.47 10.14 -13.95
C ASN A 72 4.66 9.00 -14.95
N LEU A 73 5.86 8.40 -14.99
CA LEU A 73 6.16 7.21 -15.80
C LEU A 73 5.18 6.07 -15.50
N SER A 74 4.95 5.78 -14.21
CA SER A 74 4.08 4.68 -13.78
C SER A 74 2.62 4.93 -14.16
N THR A 75 2.15 6.17 -14.04
CA THR A 75 0.78 6.57 -14.41
C THR A 75 0.58 6.44 -15.92
N TRP A 76 1.53 6.93 -16.72
CA TRP A 76 1.47 6.83 -18.18
C TRP A 76 1.40 5.36 -18.66
N VAL A 77 2.23 4.49 -18.10
CA VAL A 77 2.23 3.05 -18.42
C VAL A 77 0.91 2.40 -17.97
N SER A 78 0.40 2.77 -16.80
CA SER A 78 -0.89 2.27 -16.28
C SER A 78 -2.06 2.69 -17.17
N CYS A 79 -2.08 3.94 -17.66
CA CYS A 79 -3.07 4.40 -18.63
C CYS A 79 -2.99 3.62 -19.93
N THR A 80 -1.79 3.32 -20.43
CA THR A 80 -1.58 2.47 -21.62
C THR A 80 -2.17 1.07 -21.41
N LEU A 81 -1.91 0.45 -20.25
CA LEU A 81 -2.46 -0.87 -19.91
C LEU A 81 -3.97 -0.86 -19.66
N SER A 82 -4.54 0.27 -19.24
CA SER A 82 -6.00 0.41 -19.09
C SER A 82 -6.73 0.35 -20.44
N VAL A 83 -6.09 0.80 -21.52
CA VAL A 83 -6.62 0.71 -22.90
C VAL A 83 -6.34 -0.66 -23.50
N ASN A 84 -5.15 -1.22 -23.26
CA ASN A 84 -4.76 -2.55 -23.76
C ASN A 84 -3.99 -3.35 -22.69
N ALA A 85 -4.73 -4.16 -21.94
CA ALA A 85 -4.17 -4.98 -20.85
C ALA A 85 -3.25 -6.12 -21.34
N THR A 86 -3.29 -6.48 -22.63
CA THR A 86 -2.44 -7.56 -23.20
C THR A 86 -1.11 -7.04 -23.76
N ASN A 87 -0.79 -5.75 -23.59
CA ASN A 87 0.49 -5.18 -24.04
C ASN A 87 1.66 -5.68 -23.16
N ASP A 88 2.42 -6.65 -23.65
CA ASP A 88 3.54 -7.26 -22.94
C ASP A 88 4.66 -6.26 -22.58
N ALA A 89 5.00 -5.36 -23.49
CA ALA A 89 6.04 -4.36 -23.26
C ALA A 89 5.64 -3.39 -22.14
N ALA A 90 4.38 -2.93 -22.13
CA ALA A 90 3.87 -2.08 -21.07
C ALA A 90 3.78 -2.82 -19.72
N ARG A 91 3.39 -4.11 -19.72
CA ARG A 91 3.38 -4.94 -18.50
C ARG A 91 4.78 -5.12 -17.91
N ALA A 92 5.76 -5.45 -18.75
CA ALA A 92 7.15 -5.57 -18.34
C ALA A 92 7.68 -4.24 -17.79
N LYS A 93 7.40 -3.12 -18.47
CA LYS A 93 7.82 -1.80 -18.00
C LYS A 93 7.16 -1.41 -16.68
N LEU A 94 5.88 -1.71 -16.48
CA LEU A 94 5.21 -1.44 -15.19
C LEU A 94 5.87 -2.23 -14.05
N SER A 95 6.20 -3.51 -14.27
CA SER A 95 6.91 -4.33 -13.29
C SER A 95 8.29 -3.77 -12.94
N GLU A 96 8.99 -3.21 -13.93
CA GLU A 96 10.28 -2.56 -13.73
C GLU A 96 10.16 -1.26 -12.91
N LEU A 97 9.19 -0.40 -13.23
CA LEU A 97 8.91 0.81 -12.46
C LEU A 97 8.49 0.51 -11.02
N GLN A 98 7.70 -0.56 -10.81
CA GLN A 98 7.36 -1.05 -9.46
C GLN A 98 8.60 -1.51 -8.68
N THR A 99 9.57 -2.12 -9.37
CA THR A 99 10.86 -2.48 -8.75
C THR A 99 11.64 -1.23 -8.34
N LEU A 100 11.68 -0.20 -9.18
CA LEU A 100 12.30 1.09 -8.83
C LEU A 100 11.61 1.76 -7.64
N ALA A 101 10.27 1.71 -7.56
CA ALA A 101 9.51 2.22 -6.42
C ALA A 101 9.84 1.48 -5.11
N SER A 102 10.03 0.15 -5.19
CA SER A 102 10.48 -0.65 -4.05
C SER A 102 11.89 -0.26 -3.60
N LEU A 103 12.83 -0.11 -4.53
CA LEU A 103 14.20 0.32 -4.24
C LEU A 103 14.23 1.72 -3.63
N ARG A 104 13.39 2.64 -4.11
CA ARG A 104 13.20 3.98 -3.52
C ARG A 104 12.77 3.88 -2.05
N GLY A 105 11.74 3.08 -1.78
CA GLY A 105 11.24 2.88 -0.41
C GLY A 105 12.31 2.32 0.53
N GLN A 106 13.11 1.37 0.04
CA GLN A 106 14.23 0.80 0.80
C GLN A 106 15.33 1.83 1.07
N ALA A 107 15.75 2.59 0.05
CA ALA A 107 16.76 3.62 0.19
C ALA A 107 16.35 4.70 1.21
N LEU A 108 15.08 5.12 1.23
CA LEU A 108 14.57 6.16 2.12
C LEU A 108 14.23 5.70 3.55
N ALA A 109 14.17 4.39 3.80
CA ALA A 109 13.74 3.87 5.09
C ALA A 109 14.55 4.44 6.28
N PRO A 110 15.90 4.53 6.22
CA PRO A 110 16.68 5.14 7.31
C PRO A 110 16.35 6.62 7.54
N LEU A 111 16.15 7.39 6.47
CA LEU A 111 15.76 8.80 6.55
C LEU A 111 14.39 8.97 7.22
N HIS A 112 13.40 8.16 6.85
CA HIS A 112 12.07 8.22 7.46
C HIS A 112 12.10 7.89 8.96
N ILE A 113 12.87 6.87 9.35
CA ILE A 113 13.06 6.50 10.77
C ILE A 113 13.73 7.65 11.52
N TYR A 114 14.76 8.25 10.93
CA TYR A 114 15.45 9.41 11.49
C TYR A 114 14.49 10.58 11.72
N LEU A 115 13.72 10.98 10.69
CA LEU A 115 12.73 12.06 10.79
C LEU A 115 11.64 11.79 11.84
N GLN A 116 11.33 10.52 12.11
CA GLN A 116 10.38 10.13 13.17
C GLN A 116 10.97 10.23 14.58
N ARG A 117 12.28 9.98 14.74
CA ARG A 117 12.93 9.76 16.04
C ARG A 117 13.77 10.92 16.56
N ILE A 118 14.28 11.78 15.68
CA ILE A 118 15.09 12.91 16.13
C ILE A 118 14.31 13.85 17.08
N PRO A 119 15.01 14.57 17.97
CA PRO A 119 14.39 15.57 18.82
C PRO A 119 13.65 16.63 17.99
N ALA A 120 12.58 17.18 18.57
CA ALA A 120 11.76 18.21 17.92
C ALA A 120 12.59 19.41 17.45
N ALA A 121 13.57 19.85 18.24
CA ALA A 121 14.45 20.96 17.86
C ALA A 121 15.29 20.69 16.60
N ALA A 122 15.73 19.44 16.37
CA ALA A 122 16.45 19.08 15.15
C ALA A 122 15.49 18.94 13.96
N PHE A 123 14.28 18.41 14.20
CA PHE A 123 13.23 18.33 13.18
C PHE A 123 12.79 19.71 12.67
N GLU A 124 12.59 20.68 13.57
CA GLU A 124 12.26 22.07 13.19
C GLU A 124 13.36 22.71 12.33
N LYS A 125 14.64 22.39 12.58
CA LYS A 125 15.74 22.86 11.73
C LYS A 125 15.68 22.27 10.33
N ILE A 126 15.23 21.02 10.17
CA ILE A 126 15.01 20.41 8.85
C ILE A 126 13.89 21.15 8.14
N LEU A 127 12.76 21.40 8.82
CA LEU A 127 11.59 22.11 8.27
C LEU A 127 11.84 23.60 7.97
N ALA A 128 12.91 24.18 8.52
CA ALA A 128 13.28 25.58 8.25
C ALA A 128 13.72 25.81 6.80
N ASP A 129 14.03 24.75 6.05
CA ASP A 129 14.29 24.86 4.60
C ASP A 129 12.97 25.10 3.84
N PRO A 130 12.85 26.19 3.06
CA PRO A 130 11.63 26.51 2.33
C PRO A 130 11.16 25.42 1.38
N ALA A 131 12.08 24.63 0.81
CA ALA A 131 11.72 23.53 -0.09
C ALA A 131 11.27 22.27 0.67
N VAL A 132 11.56 22.15 1.96
CA VAL A 132 11.06 21.05 2.81
C VAL A 132 9.76 21.43 3.51
N LYS A 133 9.53 22.72 3.79
CA LYS A 133 8.34 23.21 4.50
C LYS A 133 6.99 22.66 3.98
N PRO A 134 6.75 22.50 2.66
CA PRO A 134 5.51 21.89 2.15
C PRO A 134 5.23 20.47 2.70
N TRP A 135 6.27 19.74 3.09
CA TRP A 135 6.19 18.39 3.63
C TRP A 135 5.89 18.34 5.14
N GLU A 136 5.85 19.48 5.84
CA GLU A 136 5.64 19.56 7.29
C GLU A 136 4.43 18.74 7.75
N PHE A 137 3.30 18.85 7.05
CA PHE A 137 2.10 18.12 7.43
C PHE A 137 2.33 16.60 7.34
N ALA A 138 2.85 16.10 6.21
CA ALA A 138 3.07 14.67 6.01
C ALA A 138 4.10 14.10 7.00
N LEU A 139 5.22 14.81 7.19
CA LEU A 139 6.27 14.42 8.12
C LEU A 139 5.79 14.49 9.58
N GLY A 140 5.00 15.51 9.92
CA GLY A 140 4.35 15.64 11.23
C GLY A 140 3.39 14.49 11.52
N GLN A 141 2.55 14.10 10.55
CA GLN A 141 1.67 12.94 10.68
C GLN A 141 2.47 11.64 10.91
N ALA A 142 3.60 11.47 10.22
CA ALA A 142 4.48 10.34 10.44
C ALA A 142 5.07 10.32 11.86
N ARG A 143 5.46 11.48 12.40
CA ARG A 143 5.96 11.61 13.79
C ARG A 143 4.91 11.30 14.85
N LEU A 144 3.63 11.49 14.57
CA LEU A 144 2.56 11.06 15.50
C LEU A 144 2.52 9.55 15.71
N GLN A 145 3.13 8.77 14.82
CA GLN A 145 3.25 7.31 14.95
C GLN A 145 4.45 6.87 15.79
N THR A 146 5.37 7.77 16.13
CA THR A 146 6.59 7.45 16.90
C THR A 146 6.34 6.67 18.19
N PRO A 147 5.29 6.96 19.01
CA PRO A 147 4.99 6.18 20.21
C PRO A 147 4.68 4.69 19.96
N TYR A 148 4.40 4.30 18.72
CA TYR A 148 4.03 2.95 18.31
C TYR A 148 5.11 2.25 17.46
N LEU A 149 6.26 2.92 17.24
CA LEU A 149 7.41 2.32 16.56
C LEU A 149 8.13 1.36 17.49
N LEU A 150 8.42 0.16 17.02
CA LEU A 150 9.22 -0.80 17.76
C LEU A 150 10.72 -0.50 17.61
N SER A 151 11.59 -1.29 18.25
CA SER A 151 13.02 -1.23 17.94
C SER A 151 13.27 -1.58 16.47
N ALA A 152 14.38 -1.13 15.89
CA ALA A 152 14.71 -1.44 14.50
C ALA A 152 14.75 -2.97 14.26
N GLU A 153 15.34 -3.73 15.19
CA GLU A 153 15.39 -5.19 15.15
C GLU A 153 13.98 -5.82 15.17
N GLN A 154 13.08 -5.30 16.02
CA GLN A 154 11.70 -5.78 16.11
C GLN A 154 10.89 -5.48 14.85
N GLU A 155 11.04 -4.30 14.24
CA GLU A 155 10.37 -3.97 12.97
C GLU A 155 10.87 -4.89 11.84
N ILE A 156 12.17 -5.14 11.77
CA ILE A 156 12.75 -6.08 10.79
C ILE A 156 12.20 -7.49 11.00
N MET A 157 12.16 -7.96 12.26
CA MET A 157 11.63 -9.27 12.60
C MET A 157 10.14 -9.38 12.22
N LEU A 158 9.30 -8.41 12.58
CA LEU A 158 7.89 -8.41 12.21
C LEU A 158 7.70 -8.43 10.69
N LYS A 159 8.49 -7.65 9.95
CA LYS A 159 8.42 -7.61 8.49
C LYS A 159 8.84 -8.93 7.86
N ALA A 160 9.91 -9.55 8.35
CA ALA A 160 10.38 -10.85 7.88
C ALA A 160 9.36 -11.97 8.13
N MET A 161 8.61 -11.88 9.24
CA MET A 161 7.59 -12.86 9.60
C MET A 161 6.23 -12.61 8.94
N ALA A 162 5.99 -11.44 8.34
CA ALA A 162 4.68 -11.06 7.80
C ALA A 162 4.14 -12.06 6.76
N THR A 163 4.99 -12.48 5.82
CA THR A 163 4.63 -13.39 4.73
C THR A 163 4.25 -14.79 5.22
N ALA A 164 5.04 -15.35 6.15
CA ALA A 164 4.72 -16.61 6.80
C ALA A 164 3.63 -16.50 7.89
N GLY A 165 3.32 -15.26 8.30
CA GLY A 165 2.32 -14.92 9.32
C GLY A 165 0.99 -14.53 8.70
N HIS A 166 0.53 -13.29 8.96
CA HIS A 166 -0.81 -12.84 8.57
C HIS A 166 -1.07 -12.87 7.05
N GLU A 167 -0.06 -12.62 6.20
CA GLU A 167 -0.26 -12.65 4.75
C GLU A 167 -0.65 -14.05 4.26
N SER A 168 -0.09 -15.12 4.86
CA SER A 168 -0.44 -16.51 4.53
C SER A 168 -1.91 -16.84 4.81
N TRP A 169 -2.49 -16.30 5.87
CA TRP A 169 -3.92 -16.43 6.17
C TRP A 169 -4.79 -15.69 5.17
N GLY A 170 -4.37 -14.50 4.74
CA GLY A 170 -5.00 -13.78 3.64
C GLY A 170 -4.95 -14.57 2.33
N ASN A 171 -3.79 -15.17 2.01
CA ASN A 171 -3.62 -16.01 0.84
C ASN A 171 -4.50 -17.26 0.88
N LEU A 172 -4.67 -17.89 2.06
CA LEU A 172 -5.57 -19.02 2.23
C LEU A 172 -7.02 -18.64 1.90
N TYR A 173 -7.48 -17.46 2.33
CA TYR A 173 -8.80 -16.95 1.95
C TYR A 173 -8.92 -16.73 0.44
N GLN A 174 -7.91 -16.10 -0.18
CA GLN A 174 -7.90 -15.87 -1.62
C GLN A 174 -7.92 -17.20 -2.40
N GLU A 175 -7.18 -18.20 -1.97
CA GLU A 175 -7.19 -19.53 -2.59
C GLU A 175 -8.54 -20.23 -2.44
N LEU A 176 -9.11 -20.22 -1.22
CA LEU A 176 -10.42 -20.82 -0.93
C LEU A 176 -11.51 -20.22 -1.83
N THR A 177 -11.57 -18.89 -1.92
CA THR A 177 -12.57 -18.19 -2.73
C THR A 177 -12.27 -18.29 -4.23
N GLY A 178 -11.01 -18.25 -4.64
CA GLY A 178 -10.61 -18.30 -6.05
C GLY A 178 -10.88 -19.67 -6.70
N LYS A 179 -10.68 -20.76 -5.95
CA LYS A 179 -10.95 -22.13 -6.42
C LYS A 179 -12.37 -22.61 -6.08
N GLY A 180 -13.02 -21.95 -5.12
CA GLY A 180 -14.34 -22.29 -4.61
C GLY A 180 -15.40 -22.38 -5.69
N LYS A 181 -16.21 -23.44 -5.62
CA LYS A 181 -17.33 -23.67 -6.54
C LYS A 181 -18.65 -23.60 -5.80
N CYS A 182 -19.64 -23.02 -6.46
CA CYS A 182 -21.01 -22.90 -5.99
C CYS A 182 -21.92 -23.66 -6.95
N HIS A 183 -22.94 -24.33 -6.40
CA HIS A 183 -23.92 -25.07 -7.17
C HIS A 183 -25.25 -24.31 -7.18
N LEU A 184 -25.55 -23.65 -8.29
CA LEU A 184 -26.81 -22.97 -8.54
C LEU A 184 -27.88 -24.00 -8.84
N LYS A 185 -28.90 -24.09 -7.99
CA LYS A 185 -30.06 -24.95 -8.22
C LYS A 185 -31.16 -24.13 -8.90
N LEU A 186 -31.34 -24.35 -10.19
CA LEU A 186 -32.40 -23.77 -11.01
C LEU A 186 -33.52 -24.81 -11.19
N LYS A 187 -34.71 -24.39 -11.65
CA LYS A 187 -35.87 -25.30 -11.79
C LYS A 187 -35.58 -26.57 -12.60
N ASN A 188 -34.77 -26.45 -13.66
CA ASN A 188 -34.55 -27.52 -14.63
C ASN A 188 -33.10 -28.04 -14.67
N GLU A 189 -32.17 -27.37 -13.97
CA GLU A 189 -30.76 -27.73 -14.02
C GLU A 189 -30.00 -27.30 -12.76
N THR A 190 -28.84 -27.92 -12.55
CA THR A 190 -27.84 -27.43 -11.59
C THR A 190 -26.63 -26.95 -12.36
N ARG A 191 -26.27 -25.67 -12.17
CA ARG A 191 -25.10 -25.06 -12.79
C ARG A 191 -24.01 -24.84 -11.76
N THR A 192 -22.78 -25.26 -12.07
CA THR A 192 -21.61 -25.02 -11.23
C THR A 192 -20.88 -23.77 -11.70
N VAL A 193 -20.69 -22.81 -10.81
CA VAL A 193 -20.00 -21.54 -11.07
C VAL A 193 -18.99 -21.24 -9.98
N GLY A 194 -18.10 -20.26 -10.20
CA GLY A 194 -17.24 -19.75 -9.13
C GLY A 194 -18.04 -18.93 -8.11
N ILE A 195 -17.52 -18.78 -6.89
CA ILE A 195 -18.19 -17.99 -5.84
C ILE A 195 -18.42 -16.52 -6.26
N ALA A 196 -17.45 -15.91 -6.96
CA ALA A 196 -17.56 -14.53 -7.41
C ALA A 196 -18.70 -14.34 -8.43
N GLU A 197 -18.85 -15.29 -9.35
CA GLU A 197 -19.97 -15.30 -10.30
C GLU A 197 -21.29 -15.51 -9.58
N ALA A 198 -21.37 -16.46 -8.64
CA ALA A 198 -22.58 -16.69 -7.83
C ALA A 198 -22.98 -15.44 -7.03
N ALA A 199 -22.02 -14.71 -6.46
CA ALA A 199 -22.25 -13.46 -5.75
C ALA A 199 -22.73 -12.34 -6.69
N ALA A 200 -22.14 -12.22 -7.89
CA ALA A 200 -22.55 -11.23 -8.88
C ALA A 200 -24.03 -11.43 -9.32
N LEU A 201 -24.48 -12.68 -9.42
CA LEU A 201 -25.88 -13.00 -9.73
C LEU A 201 -26.88 -12.44 -8.72
N THR A 202 -26.47 -12.18 -7.46
CA THR A 202 -27.36 -11.63 -6.42
C THR A 202 -27.79 -10.17 -6.66
N TYR A 203 -27.11 -9.47 -7.57
CA TYR A 203 -27.42 -8.08 -7.95
C TYR A 203 -28.09 -7.98 -9.33
N GLY A 204 -28.32 -9.12 -10.00
CA GLY A 204 -28.90 -9.16 -11.33
C GLY A 204 -30.40 -8.85 -11.38
N PRO A 205 -30.96 -8.53 -12.56
CA PRO A 205 -32.39 -8.20 -12.72
C PRO A 205 -33.31 -9.42 -12.51
N ASP A 206 -32.83 -10.64 -12.74
CA ASP A 206 -33.61 -11.88 -12.64
C ASP A 206 -33.74 -12.36 -11.19
N ALA A 207 -34.98 -12.47 -10.70
CA ALA A 207 -35.28 -12.89 -9.33
C ALA A 207 -34.91 -14.35 -9.03
N GLU A 208 -35.13 -15.27 -9.97
CA GLU A 208 -34.80 -16.69 -9.80
C GLU A 208 -33.28 -16.87 -9.71
N MET A 209 -32.53 -16.14 -10.55
CA MET A 209 -31.07 -16.13 -10.50
C MET A 209 -30.52 -15.49 -9.22
N ARG A 210 -31.12 -14.40 -8.72
CA ARG A 210 -30.72 -13.80 -7.43
C ARG A 210 -30.88 -14.79 -6.29
N GLU A 211 -32.03 -15.46 -6.19
CA GLU A 211 -32.31 -16.41 -5.13
C GLU A 211 -31.37 -17.63 -5.20
N ALA A 212 -31.18 -18.20 -6.39
CA ALA A 212 -30.28 -19.32 -6.61
C ALA A 212 -28.82 -18.97 -6.28
N GLY A 213 -28.36 -17.80 -6.72
CA GLY A 213 -27.04 -17.25 -6.41
C GLY A 213 -26.82 -17.09 -4.91
N TRP A 214 -27.77 -16.44 -4.22
CA TRP A 214 -27.71 -16.24 -2.77
C TRP A 214 -27.64 -17.57 -2.02
N LYS A 215 -28.53 -18.52 -2.33
CA LYS A 215 -28.54 -19.85 -1.68
C LYS A 215 -27.23 -20.61 -1.91
N ALA A 216 -26.68 -20.54 -3.12
CA ALA A 216 -25.43 -21.21 -3.45
C ALA A 216 -24.23 -20.61 -2.70
N VAL A 217 -24.15 -19.27 -2.60
CA VAL A 217 -23.12 -18.57 -1.81
C VAL A 217 -23.24 -18.94 -0.33
N GLN A 218 -24.45 -18.99 0.22
CA GLN A 218 -24.66 -19.37 1.63
C GLN A 218 -24.29 -20.83 1.89
N ALA A 219 -24.57 -21.74 0.96
CA ALA A 219 -24.17 -23.14 1.07
C ALA A 219 -22.65 -23.28 1.10
N PHE A 220 -21.95 -22.59 0.18
CA PHE A 220 -20.49 -22.56 0.13
C PHE A 220 -19.88 -22.08 1.46
N TRP A 221 -20.33 -20.92 1.97
CA TRP A 221 -19.80 -20.41 3.23
C TRP A 221 -20.17 -21.27 4.44
N ARG A 222 -21.33 -21.95 4.41
CA ARG A 222 -21.71 -22.89 5.47
C ARG A 222 -20.81 -24.12 5.50
N GLU A 223 -20.41 -24.63 4.33
CA GLU A 223 -19.47 -25.73 4.17
C GLU A 223 -18.07 -25.33 4.68
N HIS A 224 -17.60 -24.13 4.33
CA HIS A 224 -16.26 -23.66 4.69
C HIS A 224 -16.21 -22.76 5.94
N ARG A 225 -17.27 -22.74 6.76
CA ARG A 225 -17.43 -21.79 7.87
C ARG A 225 -16.29 -21.86 8.89
N GLU A 226 -15.76 -23.05 9.15
CA GLU A 226 -14.70 -23.27 10.14
C GLU A 226 -13.37 -22.72 9.63
N THR A 227 -13.04 -22.98 8.35
CA THR A 227 -11.86 -22.40 7.69
C THR A 227 -11.96 -20.88 7.63
N ALA A 228 -13.12 -20.34 7.25
CA ALA A 228 -13.34 -18.89 7.19
C ALA A 228 -13.20 -18.24 8.57
N ALA A 229 -13.78 -18.84 9.61
CA ALA A 229 -13.66 -18.37 10.98
C ALA A 229 -12.19 -18.44 11.47
N ALA A 230 -11.47 -19.51 11.17
CA ALA A 230 -10.06 -19.65 11.51
C ALA A 230 -9.21 -18.55 10.85
N VAL A 231 -9.42 -18.26 9.57
CA VAL A 231 -8.71 -17.18 8.87
C VAL A 231 -8.96 -15.83 9.54
N VAL A 232 -10.23 -15.46 9.77
CA VAL A 232 -10.58 -14.17 10.38
C VAL A 232 -10.00 -14.07 11.80
N ASN A 233 -10.12 -15.13 12.59
CA ASN A 233 -9.59 -15.16 13.96
C ASN A 233 -8.06 -15.01 13.98
N SER A 234 -7.34 -15.70 13.09
CA SER A 234 -5.88 -15.60 13.00
C SER A 234 -5.41 -14.20 12.58
N LEU A 235 -6.10 -13.58 11.61
CA LEU A 235 -5.80 -12.20 11.20
C LEU A 235 -6.07 -11.19 12.32
N ALA A 236 -7.20 -11.34 13.03
CA ALA A 236 -7.54 -10.51 14.17
C ALA A 236 -6.53 -10.68 15.32
N ALA A 237 -6.17 -11.93 15.64
CA ALA A 237 -5.19 -12.25 16.67
C ALA A 237 -3.81 -11.64 16.36
N TRP A 238 -3.32 -11.77 15.12
CA TRP A 238 -2.08 -11.13 14.69
C TRP A 238 -2.10 -9.63 14.98
N ARG A 239 -3.16 -8.93 14.54
CA ARG A 239 -3.29 -7.49 14.73
C ARG A 239 -3.34 -7.10 16.21
N LEU A 240 -4.02 -7.89 17.05
CA LEU A 240 -4.09 -7.64 18.50
C LEU A 240 -2.72 -7.83 19.16
N GLU A 241 -1.99 -8.89 18.83
CA GLU A 241 -0.65 -9.11 19.37
C GLU A 241 0.34 -8.05 18.90
N GLU A 242 0.30 -7.67 17.62
CA GLU A 242 1.12 -6.56 17.11
C GLU A 242 0.82 -5.26 17.83
N ASN A 243 -0.46 -4.94 18.05
CA ASN A 243 -0.85 -3.74 18.79
C ASN A 243 -0.38 -3.77 20.24
N LYS A 244 -0.40 -4.92 20.92
CA LYS A 244 0.17 -5.07 22.28
C LYS A 244 1.67 -4.75 22.29
N LEU A 245 2.44 -5.31 21.34
CA LEU A 245 3.87 -5.01 21.21
C LEU A 245 4.12 -3.51 20.99
N ARG A 246 3.29 -2.88 20.15
CA ARG A 246 3.37 -1.45 19.84
C ARG A 246 2.84 -0.54 20.96
N SER A 247 2.22 -1.09 22.01
CA SER A 247 1.64 -0.34 23.13
C SER A 247 2.65 -0.02 24.26
N HIS A 248 3.96 -0.05 23.98
CA HIS A 248 5.01 0.12 24.98
C HIS A 248 5.14 1.57 25.49
N THR A 249 4.71 2.57 24.72
CA THR A 249 4.71 4.00 25.14
C THR A 249 3.29 4.53 25.37
N LYS A 250 2.38 4.22 24.46
CA LYS A 250 0.96 4.60 24.50
C LYS A 250 0.13 3.42 24.06
N GLU A 251 -0.99 3.17 24.74
CA GLU A 251 -1.92 2.11 24.33
C GLU A 251 -2.39 2.32 22.89
N ARG A 252 -2.39 1.23 22.11
CA ARG A 252 -2.86 1.20 20.73
C ARG A 252 -4.03 0.23 20.59
N GLY A 253 -5.23 0.78 20.46
CA GLY A 253 -6.46 0.03 20.21
C GLY A 253 -6.51 -0.54 18.79
N PHE A 254 -7.45 -1.47 18.56
CA PHE A 254 -7.62 -2.07 17.23
C PHE A 254 -7.94 -1.01 16.18
N LEU A 255 -8.77 0.01 16.48
CA LEU A 255 -9.13 1.07 15.52
C LEU A 255 -8.07 2.16 15.33
N ASP A 256 -7.07 2.29 16.20
CA ASP A 256 -6.15 3.44 16.15
C ASP A 256 -5.34 3.48 14.86
N ALA A 257 -4.87 2.32 14.38
CA ALA A 257 -4.14 2.22 13.13
C ALA A 257 -4.99 2.68 11.92
N PRO A 258 -6.17 2.11 11.62
CA PRO A 258 -6.97 2.57 10.49
C PRO A 258 -7.51 3.99 10.66
N LEU A 259 -7.85 4.44 11.88
CA LEU A 259 -8.27 5.82 12.12
C LEU A 259 -7.15 6.81 11.77
N ALA A 260 -5.92 6.53 12.21
CA ALA A 260 -4.76 7.35 11.90
C ALA A 260 -4.42 7.34 10.40
N MET A 261 -4.46 6.16 9.75
CA MET A 261 -4.21 6.03 8.31
C MET A 261 -5.20 6.84 7.46
N ASN A 262 -6.47 6.86 7.88
CA ASN A 262 -7.53 7.59 7.19
C ASN A 262 -7.72 9.02 7.71
N ARG A 263 -6.95 9.44 8.72
CA ARG A 263 -7.00 10.77 9.35
C ARG A 263 -8.40 11.14 9.85
N ILE A 264 -9.13 10.17 10.39
CA ILE A 264 -10.46 10.37 10.97
C ILE A 264 -10.42 10.19 12.48
N SER A 265 -11.28 10.93 13.19
CA SER A 265 -11.43 10.76 14.63
C SER A 265 -12.31 9.54 14.96
N ALA A 266 -12.14 8.96 16.15
CA ALA A 266 -13.03 7.91 16.64
C ALA A 266 -14.50 8.40 16.68
N ALA A 267 -14.72 9.63 17.14
CA ALA A 267 -16.06 10.24 17.19
C ALA A 267 -16.71 10.35 15.79
N THR A 268 -15.92 10.61 14.74
CA THR A 268 -16.42 10.61 13.35
C THR A 268 -16.91 9.22 12.94
N LEU A 269 -16.14 8.19 13.25
CA LEU A 269 -16.52 6.80 12.94
C LEU A 269 -17.75 6.38 13.75
N GLU A 270 -17.79 6.70 15.04
CA GLU A 270 -18.91 6.40 15.93
C GLU A 270 -20.20 7.09 15.47
N ALA A 271 -20.13 8.35 15.03
CA ALA A 271 -21.29 9.07 14.51
C ALA A 271 -21.88 8.40 13.26
N VAL A 272 -21.03 7.88 12.36
CA VAL A 272 -21.49 7.14 11.17
C VAL A 272 -22.12 5.81 11.57
N ILE A 273 -21.47 5.05 12.45
CA ILE A 273 -22.00 3.75 12.91
C ILE A 273 -23.31 3.92 13.67
N GLY A 274 -23.42 4.94 14.54
CA GLY A 274 -24.62 5.18 15.35
C GLY A 274 -25.80 5.76 14.56
N ALA A 275 -25.58 6.25 13.35
CA ALA A 275 -26.64 6.73 12.44
C ALA A 275 -27.19 5.64 11.51
N CYS A 276 -26.55 4.46 11.44
CA CYS A 276 -26.98 3.28 10.69
C CYS A 276 -27.77 2.32 11.56
#